data_AF-A0A8C9U7Z2-F1
#
_entry.id   AF-A0A8C9U7Z2-F1
#
_cell.length_a   1.000
_cell.length_b   1.000
_cell.length_c   1.000
_cell.angle_alpha   90.00
_cell.angle_beta   90.00
_cell.angle_gamma   90.00
#
_symmetry.space_group_name_H-M   'P 1'
#
loop_
_entity.id
_entity.type
_entity.pdbx_description
1 polymer ?
#
loop_
_entity_poly.entity_id
_entity_poly.type
_entity_poly.pdbx_seq_one_letter_code
_entity_poly.pdbx_strand_id
1 'polypeptide(L)'
;GRHSHDRLRPLLGSSKDSPRTTKPPFLIKPHLRPDQYAVRTDRIIQAVVFIEDAIHYRSINHRVDSRSLRLYRWYYSRICQNPFRCYFVKKPSSLTITSDLRYKKPPMEPPCGLTESIEIMCLLIFAVDLTVKSYLIGWEEFRKNKWLIGYVVVTGASVIDWTLSVSMLCTETLRIRRIFRPFFLLQNSSLMKKTLKCIKRTLPEIASVILLITLHLFLFSMFGMLIFARGEDARENGEWASYFRNLRQSITSLLVLLTTANNPDVMIPAYSLNRGYSIFFILFTVFGTYLLMNLLTAIIYNQFRGYLLMSIQASILRRQLGIRAAFEVMCCRAMGRTHTDEHLCFMFVLMFLQHPPMPVYNSCFLQRVQSVFTHYSVTVIGNLVALLNIFCICTILVLDSKISISKRDSYYIGTINCIFITYYLLEMVLKIFSFGLKGYLSYRNNIFDGLLTITLLFLQISIFAMHRVPSDNSSPGPGMMSLFEMVRLLNLLIVFRFLRIIPEIKVMRTAAVVVYYVFAILGIWAPAVLTTRCGTYEQLGYWPNNFDDFAAALVLLHNIMVVNNWQVFMEAFTEYTSE
;
A
#
# COMPACT_ATOMS: atom_id res chain seq x y z
N GLY A 1 -8.33 26.24 -29.38
CA GLY A 1 -9.39 27.22 -29.12
C GLY A 1 -8.80 28.37 -28.35
N ARG A 2 -8.75 29.56 -28.96
CA ARG A 2 -8.28 30.83 -28.40
C ARG A 2 -9.36 31.48 -27.52
N HIS A 3 -8.92 32.46 -26.72
CA HIS A 3 -9.66 33.44 -25.90
C HIS A 3 -9.99 33.04 -24.46
N SER A 4 -9.25 33.61 -23.50
CA SER A 4 -9.66 34.85 -22.79
C SER A 4 -8.71 35.16 -21.63
N HIS A 5 -7.59 35.81 -21.93
CA HIS A 5 -6.76 36.55 -20.97
C HIS A 5 -6.78 38.00 -21.43
N ASP A 6 -7.60 38.84 -20.81
CA ASP A 6 -7.45 40.30 -20.85
C ASP A 6 -8.46 40.95 -19.90
N ARG A 7 -7.96 41.40 -18.75
CA ARG A 7 -8.36 42.66 -18.10
C ARG A 7 -7.52 42.86 -16.83
N LEU A 8 -6.49 43.71 -16.95
CA LEU A 8 -6.01 44.62 -15.91
C LEU A 8 -4.80 45.40 -16.47
N ARG A 9 -5.07 46.55 -17.10
CA ARG A 9 -4.09 47.65 -17.21
C ARG A 9 -4.24 48.57 -15.99
N PRO A 10 -3.15 49.14 -15.47
CA PRO A 10 -3.20 50.13 -14.39
C PRO A 10 -3.45 51.54 -14.95
N LEU A 11 -4.33 52.29 -14.29
CA LEU A 11 -4.47 53.74 -14.49
C LEU A 11 -3.37 54.45 -13.69
N LEU A 12 -2.38 55.00 -14.40
CA LEU A 12 -1.44 56.00 -13.91
C LEU A 12 -2.12 57.36 -13.95
N GLY A 13 -2.44 57.91 -12.76
CA GLY A 13 -2.85 59.30 -12.56
C GLY A 13 -1.80 60.01 -11.72
N SER A 14 -1.11 60.97 -12.34
CA SER A 14 -0.16 61.88 -11.72
C SER A 14 -0.86 62.85 -10.77
N SER A 15 -0.45 62.88 -9.50
CA SER A 15 -0.63 64.04 -8.62
C SER A 15 0.60 64.18 -7.73
N LYS A 16 1.36 65.24 -7.97
CA LYS A 16 2.36 65.77 -7.05
C LYS A 16 1.64 66.13 -5.75
N ASP A 17 2.17 65.68 -4.61
CA ASP A 17 2.28 66.46 -3.37
C ASP A 17 3.09 65.66 -2.34
N SER A 18 4.20 66.25 -1.90
CA SER A 18 4.93 65.86 -0.69
C SER A 18 4.16 66.44 0.51
N PRO A 19 4.00 65.69 1.62
CA PRO A 19 4.89 66.00 2.74
C PRO A 19 5.24 64.82 3.67
N ARG A 20 6.44 64.93 4.25
CA ARG A 20 6.82 64.63 5.65
C ARG A 20 6.61 63.20 6.17
N THR A 21 7.76 62.55 6.37
CA THR A 21 8.11 61.65 7.48
C THR A 21 7.12 61.58 8.65
N THR A 22 6.22 60.60 8.60
CA THR A 22 5.46 60.12 9.77
C THR A 22 5.89 58.70 10.12
N LYS A 23 6.42 58.55 11.34
CA LYS A 23 6.68 57.28 12.03
C LYS A 23 5.46 56.35 11.94
N PRO A 24 5.63 55.00 11.92
CA PRO A 24 4.50 54.08 11.85
C PRO A 24 3.58 54.32 13.06
N PRO A 25 2.25 54.42 12.86
CA PRO A 25 1.33 54.62 13.97
C PRO A 25 1.37 53.39 14.86
N PHE A 26 1.41 53.68 16.15
CA PHE A 26 1.37 52.75 17.25
C PHE A 26 0.46 51.55 16.98
N LEU A 27 0.98 50.38 17.35
CA LEU A 27 0.25 49.15 17.59
C LEU A 27 -0.81 49.43 18.67
N ILE A 28 -1.98 49.94 18.27
CA ILE A 28 -3.16 49.99 19.12
C ILE A 28 -3.57 48.53 19.29
N LYS A 29 -3.05 47.88 20.35
CA LYS A 29 -3.71 46.71 20.91
C LYS A 29 -5.11 47.19 21.29
N PRO A 30 -6.19 46.75 20.62
CA PRO A 30 -7.50 47.07 21.12
C PRO A 30 -7.59 46.44 22.52
N HIS A 31 -7.87 47.26 23.54
CA HIS A 31 -8.24 46.80 24.87
C HIS A 31 -9.59 46.06 24.76
N LEU A 32 -9.56 44.82 24.25
CA LEU A 32 -10.67 43.89 24.41
C LEU A 32 -10.77 43.55 25.88
N ARG A 33 -11.98 43.59 26.45
CA ARG A 33 -12.24 42.98 27.76
C ARG A 33 -11.80 41.51 27.73
N PRO A 34 -11.28 40.94 28.83
CA PRO A 34 -10.79 39.56 28.87
C PRO A 34 -11.80 38.54 28.32
N ASP A 35 -13.10 38.76 28.54
CA ASP A 35 -14.18 37.91 28.02
C ASP A 35 -14.31 37.96 26.48
N GLN A 36 -14.09 39.13 25.88
CA GLN A 36 -14.11 39.27 24.41
C GLN A 36 -12.85 38.69 23.77
N TYR A 37 -11.72 38.71 24.48
CA TYR A 37 -10.49 38.07 24.02
C TYR A 37 -10.64 36.54 24.00
N ALA A 38 -11.18 35.95 25.07
CA ALA A 38 -11.45 34.52 25.16
C ALA A 38 -12.39 34.02 24.05
N VAL A 39 -13.50 34.73 23.80
CA VAL A 39 -14.46 34.41 22.72
C VAL A 39 -13.81 34.50 21.33
N ARG A 40 -12.91 35.48 21.12
CA ARG A 40 -12.18 35.61 19.85
C ARG A 40 -11.20 34.46 19.64
N THR A 41 -10.46 34.06 20.68
CA THR A 41 -9.51 32.95 20.62
C THR A 41 -10.20 31.62 20.32
N ASP A 42 -11.37 31.37 20.92
CA ASP A 42 -12.12 30.13 20.71
C ASP A 42 -12.64 30.00 19.26
N ARG A 43 -13.10 31.11 18.66
CA ARG A 43 -13.51 31.13 17.24
C ARG A 43 -12.35 30.88 16.29
N ILE A 44 -11.18 31.43 16.58
CA ILE A 44 -9.97 31.18 15.77
C ILE A 44 -9.60 29.70 15.83
N ILE A 45 -9.64 29.09 17.02
CA ILE A 45 -9.37 27.65 17.18
C ILE A 45 -10.38 26.82 16.39
N GLN A 46 -11.66 27.17 16.45
CA GLN A 46 -12.72 26.50 15.69
C GLN A 46 -12.50 26.58 14.17
N ALA A 47 -12.22 27.79 13.65
CA ALA A 47 -11.96 27.97 12.21
C ALA A 47 -10.72 27.20 11.74
N VAL A 48 -9.65 27.17 12.55
CA VAL A 48 -8.44 26.39 12.26
C VAL A 48 -8.76 24.89 12.17
N VAL A 49 -9.54 24.35 13.11
CA VAL A 49 -9.93 22.93 13.09
C VAL A 49 -10.77 22.59 11.85
N PHE A 50 -11.71 23.44 11.46
CA PHE A 50 -12.51 23.24 10.24
C PHE A 50 -11.67 23.26 8.95
N ILE A 51 -10.66 24.13 8.88
CA ILE A 51 -9.72 24.15 7.76
C ILE A 51 -8.85 22.89 7.76
N GLU A 52 -8.31 22.48 8.92
CA GLU A 52 -7.54 21.24 9.07
C GLU A 52 -8.39 20.01 8.69
N ASP A 53 -9.69 20.00 8.98
CA ASP A 53 -10.62 18.95 8.57
C ASP A 53 -10.88 18.96 7.07
N ALA A 54 -11.02 20.15 6.46
CA ALA A 54 -11.18 20.30 5.01
C ALA A 54 -9.95 19.81 4.24
N ILE A 55 -8.74 20.08 4.74
CA ILE A 55 -7.47 19.61 4.16
C ILE A 55 -7.39 18.08 4.19
N HIS A 56 -7.83 17.48 5.29
CA HIS A 56 -7.74 16.04 5.53
C HIS A 56 -9.01 15.27 5.13
N TYR A 57 -9.99 15.92 4.49
CA TYR A 57 -11.26 15.33 4.04
C TYR A 57 -12.09 14.67 5.16
N ARG A 58 -12.03 15.24 6.38
CA ARG A 58 -12.77 14.78 7.57
C ARG A 58 -14.18 15.39 7.60
N SER A 59 -15.11 14.74 8.32
CA SER A 59 -16.48 15.22 8.52
C SER A 59 -16.61 16.02 9.81
N ILE A 60 -17.45 17.05 9.80
CA ILE A 60 -17.69 17.96 10.94
C ILE A 60 -18.79 17.39 11.84
N ASN A 61 -18.50 16.29 12.53
CA ASN A 61 -19.45 15.64 13.45
C ASN A 61 -18.88 15.52 14.88
N HIS A 62 -18.01 16.45 15.28
CA HIS A 62 -17.34 16.44 16.59
C HIS A 62 -17.85 17.58 17.49
N ARG A 63 -17.75 17.41 18.81
CA ARG A 63 -18.10 18.46 19.79
C ARG A 63 -17.21 19.69 19.62
N VAL A 64 -17.80 20.88 19.72
CA VAL A 64 -17.16 22.16 19.35
C VAL A 64 -16.67 22.96 20.57
N ASP A 65 -16.60 22.36 21.75
CA ASP A 65 -16.13 23.06 22.97
C ASP A 65 -14.62 23.36 22.90
N SER A 66 -14.16 24.47 23.51
CA SER A 66 -12.76 24.91 23.47
C SER A 66 -11.75 23.91 24.06
N ARG A 67 -12.18 23.08 25.03
CA ARG A 67 -11.37 21.95 25.55
C ARG A 67 -11.39 20.75 24.60
N SER A 68 -12.57 20.43 24.05
CA SER A 68 -12.78 19.34 23.10
C SER A 68 -11.99 19.56 21.79
N LEU A 69 -11.93 20.79 21.27
CA LEU A 69 -11.15 21.16 20.08
C LEU A 69 -9.62 21.06 20.30
N ARG A 70 -9.13 21.44 21.49
CA ARG A 70 -7.71 21.24 21.85
C ARG A 70 -7.35 19.77 21.92
N LEU A 71 -8.21 18.95 22.55
CA LEU A 71 -8.05 17.50 22.58
C LEU A 71 -8.11 16.89 21.17
N TYR A 72 -9.05 17.33 20.33
CA TYR A 72 -9.18 16.91 18.94
C TYR A 72 -7.90 17.16 18.14
N ARG A 73 -7.33 18.36 18.26
CA ARG A 73 -6.10 18.73 17.56
C ARG A 73 -4.88 17.94 18.06
N TRP A 74 -4.80 17.69 19.37
CA TRP A 74 -3.76 16.82 19.95
C TRP A 74 -3.90 15.37 19.46
N TYR A 75 -5.12 14.82 19.46
CA TYR A 75 -5.42 13.47 19.01
C TYR A 75 -5.10 13.24 17.52
N TYR A 76 -5.34 14.24 16.66
CA TYR A 76 -5.00 14.19 15.24
C TYR A 76 -3.57 14.65 14.92
N SER A 77 -2.75 14.97 15.93
CA SER A 77 -1.35 15.29 15.73
C SER A 77 -0.56 14.09 15.20
N ARG A 78 0.55 14.36 14.50
CA ARG A 78 1.42 13.29 13.95
C ARG A 78 1.94 12.36 15.04
N ILE A 79 2.23 12.90 16.22
CA ILE A 79 2.81 12.14 17.33
C ILE A 79 1.80 11.13 17.88
N CYS A 80 0.54 11.54 18.05
CA CYS A 80 -0.51 10.65 18.55
C CYS A 80 -0.93 9.61 17.50
N GLN A 81 -0.97 9.96 16.21
CA GLN A 81 -1.44 9.07 15.12
C GLN A 81 -0.38 8.06 14.60
N ASN A 82 0.92 8.28 14.87
CA ASN A 82 1.99 7.39 14.40
C ASN A 82 2.09 6.03 15.15
N PRO A 83 2.01 5.95 16.50
CA PRO A 83 2.14 4.68 17.22
C PRO A 83 1.05 3.67 16.86
N PHE A 84 -0.17 4.12 16.51
CA PHE A 84 -1.26 3.24 16.06
C PHE A 84 -0.94 2.47 14.74
N ARG A 85 0.06 2.90 13.97
CA ARG A 85 0.50 2.22 12.73
C ARG A 85 1.60 1.19 12.96
N CYS A 86 2.36 1.30 14.05
CA CYS A 86 3.51 0.45 14.35
C CYS A 86 3.14 -0.88 15.04
N TYR A 87 1.86 -1.09 15.37
CA TYR A 87 1.39 -2.24 16.17
C TYR A 87 1.62 -3.60 15.52
N PHE A 88 1.68 -3.68 14.19
CA PHE A 88 1.75 -4.95 13.45
C PHE A 88 3.16 -5.56 13.38
N VAL A 89 3.94 -5.45 14.47
CA VAL A 89 5.23 -6.15 14.56
C VAL A 89 4.97 -7.64 14.71
N LYS A 90 5.60 -8.40 13.79
CA LYS A 90 5.45 -9.83 13.57
C LYS A 90 5.73 -10.65 14.84
N LYS A 91 5.10 -11.83 14.92
CA LYS A 91 5.46 -12.87 15.89
C LYS A 91 6.95 -13.22 15.68
N PRO A 92 7.78 -13.27 16.73
CA PRO A 92 9.21 -13.57 16.60
C PRO A 92 9.48 -15.01 16.12
N SER A 93 8.48 -15.90 16.17
CA SER A 93 8.59 -17.29 15.73
C SER A 93 8.80 -17.47 14.21
N SER A 94 8.73 -16.40 13.41
CA SER A 94 9.01 -16.41 11.96
C SER A 94 10.43 -15.94 11.63
N LEU A 95 11.29 -15.74 12.64
CA LEU A 95 12.71 -15.40 12.47
C LEU A 95 13.56 -16.66 12.23
N THR A 96 13.24 -17.42 11.19
CA THR A 96 14.09 -18.52 10.71
C THR A 96 14.77 -18.13 9.39
N ILE A 97 15.99 -18.63 9.17
CA ILE A 97 16.76 -18.34 7.94
C ILE A 97 16.12 -19.01 6.71
N THR A 98 15.47 -20.15 6.90
CA THR A 98 14.76 -20.90 5.86
C THR A 98 13.40 -21.38 6.37
N SER A 99 12.43 -21.50 5.45
CA SER A 99 11.13 -22.13 5.68
C SER A 99 11.08 -23.60 5.21
N ASP A 100 12.15 -24.10 4.59
CA ASP A 100 12.25 -25.50 4.14
C ASP A 100 12.26 -26.45 5.34
N LEU A 101 11.23 -27.30 5.43
CA LEU A 101 11.04 -28.26 6.51
C LEU A 101 12.25 -29.19 6.70
N ARG A 102 12.98 -29.51 5.63
CA ARG A 102 14.11 -30.46 5.67
C ARG A 102 15.33 -29.92 6.43
N TYR A 103 15.49 -28.60 6.47
CA TYR A 103 16.66 -27.93 7.04
C TYR A 103 16.28 -26.93 8.14
N LYS A 104 15.01 -26.93 8.58
CA LYS A 104 14.48 -25.97 9.52
C LYS A 104 15.04 -26.23 10.92
N LYS A 105 15.75 -25.24 11.46
CA LYS A 105 16.14 -25.23 12.89
C LYS A 105 14.88 -25.05 13.75
N PRO A 106 14.85 -25.58 14.99
CA PRO A 106 13.71 -25.39 15.88
C PRO A 106 13.44 -23.89 16.06
N PRO A 107 12.17 -23.46 16.00
CA PRO A 107 11.82 -22.06 16.09
C PRO A 107 12.19 -21.49 17.46
N MET A 108 12.65 -20.25 17.50
CA MET A 108 12.91 -19.54 18.74
C MET A 108 11.58 -19.21 19.43
N GLU A 109 11.31 -19.86 20.55
CA GLU A 109 10.12 -19.61 21.36
C GLU A 109 10.39 -18.47 22.35
N PRO A 110 9.67 -17.33 22.23
CA PRO A 110 9.80 -16.27 23.22
C PRO A 110 9.18 -16.72 24.55
N PRO A 111 9.65 -16.17 25.69
CA PRO A 111 9.01 -16.43 26.98
C PRO A 111 7.54 -15.97 26.95
N CYS A 112 6.64 -16.78 27.51
CA CYS A 112 5.18 -16.60 27.44
C CYS A 112 4.72 -15.17 27.79
N GLY A 113 5.32 -14.55 28.80
CA GLY A 113 4.95 -13.21 29.26
C GLY A 113 5.32 -12.06 28.32
N LEU A 114 6.33 -12.22 27.45
CA LEU A 114 6.79 -11.13 26.59
C LEU A 114 5.77 -10.80 25.48
N THR A 115 5.20 -11.81 24.81
CA THR A 115 4.23 -11.56 23.75
C THR A 115 2.91 -11.05 24.31
N GLU A 116 2.45 -11.61 25.43
CA GLU A 116 1.19 -11.21 26.04
C GLU A 116 1.28 -9.81 26.69
N SER A 117 2.44 -9.41 27.23
CA SER A 117 2.66 -8.06 27.77
C SER A 117 2.66 -6.97 26.69
N ILE A 118 3.28 -7.23 25.54
CA ILE A 118 3.22 -6.33 24.38
C ILE A 118 1.77 -6.20 23.91
N GLU A 119 1.04 -7.31 23.84
CA GLU A 119 -0.32 -7.30 23.34
C GLU A 119 -1.30 -6.56 24.26
N ILE A 120 -1.22 -6.73 25.58
CA ILE A 120 -2.06 -5.96 26.52
C ILE A 120 -1.71 -4.47 26.52
N MET A 121 -0.42 -4.12 26.52
CA MET A 121 0.03 -2.72 26.43
C MET A 121 -0.65 -2.04 25.26
N CYS A 122 -0.74 -2.74 24.14
CA CYS A 122 -1.26 -2.14 22.96
C CYS A 122 -2.81 -2.27 22.86
N LEU A 123 -3.45 -3.28 23.47
CA LEU A 123 -4.91 -3.28 23.68
C LEU A 123 -5.36 -2.10 24.55
N LEU A 124 -4.58 -1.71 25.56
CA LEU A 124 -4.82 -0.50 26.36
C LEU A 124 -4.77 0.76 25.49
N ILE A 125 -3.81 0.85 24.56
CA ILE A 125 -3.74 1.95 23.60
C ILE A 125 -5.01 2.02 22.73
N PHE A 126 -5.55 0.87 22.27
CA PHE A 126 -6.82 0.84 21.53
C PHE A 126 -8.03 1.19 22.39
N ALA A 127 -8.05 0.78 23.65
CA ALA A 127 -9.09 1.17 24.59
C ALA A 127 -9.09 2.70 24.81
N VAL A 128 -7.92 3.32 24.99
CA VAL A 128 -7.77 4.77 25.09
C VAL A 128 -8.20 5.47 23.79
N ASP A 129 -7.85 4.93 22.62
CA ASP A 129 -8.32 5.46 21.33
C ASP A 129 -9.84 5.43 21.20
N LEU A 130 -10.48 4.33 21.60
CA LEU A 130 -11.92 4.17 21.61
C LEU A 130 -12.60 5.16 22.58
N THR A 131 -12.06 5.35 23.78
CA THR A 131 -12.62 6.30 24.77
C THR A 131 -12.49 7.74 24.28
N VAL A 132 -11.34 8.15 23.73
CA VAL A 132 -11.16 9.49 23.16
C VAL A 132 -12.09 9.72 21.97
N LYS A 133 -12.22 8.75 21.06
CA LYS A 133 -13.14 8.84 19.91
C LYS A 133 -14.60 8.95 20.33
N SER A 134 -15.04 8.13 21.29
CA SER A 134 -16.43 8.16 21.78
C SER A 134 -16.76 9.49 22.48
N TYR A 135 -15.81 10.05 23.22
CA TYR A 135 -15.96 11.38 23.83
C TYR A 135 -16.09 12.50 22.77
N LEU A 136 -15.18 12.53 21.78
CA LEU A 136 -15.11 13.59 20.76
C LEU A 136 -16.32 13.62 19.81
N ILE A 137 -16.86 12.46 19.44
CA ILE A 137 -17.99 12.34 18.51
C ILE A 137 -19.33 12.61 19.22
N GLY A 138 -19.45 12.26 20.50
CA GLY A 138 -20.70 12.35 21.25
C GLY A 138 -21.55 11.07 21.17
N TRP A 139 -22.41 10.88 22.18
CA TRP A 139 -23.11 9.61 22.42
C TRP A 139 -24.16 9.25 21.36
N GLU A 140 -24.90 10.24 20.88
CA GLU A 140 -25.98 10.03 19.91
C GLU A 140 -25.43 9.58 18.54
N GLU A 141 -24.38 10.25 18.06
CA GLU A 141 -23.70 9.90 16.81
C GLU A 141 -22.89 8.60 16.95
N PHE A 142 -22.37 8.31 18.14
CA PHE A 142 -21.68 7.05 18.43
C PHE A 142 -22.59 5.83 18.19
N ARG A 143 -23.83 5.85 18.69
CA ARG A 143 -24.80 4.75 18.51
C ARG A 143 -25.25 4.55 17.06
N LYS A 144 -25.19 5.60 16.23
CA LYS A 144 -25.52 5.47 14.79
C LYS A 144 -24.38 4.82 13.99
N ASN A 145 -23.14 4.95 14.46
CA ASN A 145 -21.97 4.50 13.71
C ASN A 145 -21.62 3.03 13.98
N LYS A 146 -22.07 2.14 13.07
CA LYS A 146 -21.80 0.69 13.11
C LYS A 146 -20.32 0.32 13.26
N TRP A 147 -19.40 1.13 12.72
CA TRP A 147 -17.96 0.89 12.84
C TRP A 147 -17.43 1.10 14.26
N LEU A 148 -17.99 2.04 15.02
CA LEU A 148 -17.60 2.27 16.41
C LEU A 148 -18.16 1.18 17.32
N ILE A 149 -19.41 0.75 17.08
CA ILE A 149 -20.00 -0.40 17.78
C ILE A 149 -19.15 -1.66 17.57
N GLY A 150 -18.79 -1.96 16.32
CA GLY A 150 -17.89 -3.08 16.01
C GLY A 150 -16.54 -2.96 16.72
N TYR A 151 -16.01 -1.75 16.88
CA TYR A 151 -14.76 -1.52 17.61
C TYR A 151 -14.87 -1.79 19.11
N VAL A 152 -15.99 -1.47 19.74
CA VAL A 152 -16.25 -1.88 21.14
C VAL A 152 -16.28 -3.40 21.25
N VAL A 153 -17.07 -4.06 20.39
CA VAL A 153 -17.26 -5.52 20.42
C VAL A 153 -15.94 -6.26 20.22
N VAL A 154 -15.16 -5.87 19.21
CA VAL A 154 -13.88 -6.53 18.88
C VAL A 154 -12.82 -6.28 19.96
N THR A 155 -12.73 -5.07 20.51
CA THR A 155 -11.80 -4.78 21.62
C THR A 155 -12.19 -5.58 22.86
N GLY A 156 -13.48 -5.64 23.20
CA GLY A 156 -13.99 -6.44 24.32
C GLY A 156 -13.68 -7.92 24.17
N ALA A 157 -14.00 -8.51 23.02
CA ALA A 157 -13.68 -9.91 22.72
C ALA A 157 -12.17 -10.20 22.80
N SER A 158 -11.32 -9.26 22.36
CA SER A 158 -9.87 -9.40 22.41
C SER A 158 -9.30 -9.33 23.83
N VAL A 159 -9.94 -8.56 24.73
CA VAL A 159 -9.58 -8.51 26.16
C VAL A 159 -9.97 -9.81 26.85
N ILE A 160 -11.16 -10.35 26.57
CA ILE A 160 -11.63 -11.63 27.12
C ILE A 160 -10.66 -12.76 26.71
N ASP A 161 -10.35 -12.87 25.43
CA ASP A 161 -9.43 -13.90 24.91
C ASP A 161 -8.02 -13.74 25.50
N TRP A 162 -7.52 -12.50 25.71
CA TRP A 162 -6.26 -12.27 26.41
C TRP A 162 -6.30 -12.73 27.87
N THR A 163 -7.38 -12.43 28.60
CA THR A 163 -7.53 -12.90 30.00
C THR A 163 -7.55 -14.42 30.09
N LEU A 164 -8.19 -15.09 29.13
CA LEU A 164 -8.20 -16.56 29.03
C LEU A 164 -6.79 -17.11 28.78
N SER A 165 -6.08 -16.59 27.78
CA SER A 165 -4.71 -17.02 27.46
C SER A 165 -3.73 -16.86 28.63
N VAL A 166 -3.85 -15.77 29.41
CA VAL A 166 -3.04 -15.57 30.62
C VAL A 166 -3.44 -16.52 31.74
N SER A 167 -4.74 -16.76 31.93
CA SER A 167 -5.23 -17.70 32.96
C SER A 167 -4.78 -19.14 32.70
N MET A 168 -4.61 -19.53 31.43
CA MET A 168 -4.12 -20.85 31.02
C MET A 168 -2.60 -20.92 30.83
N LEU A 169 -1.82 -19.96 31.36
CA LEU A 169 -0.36 -19.97 31.28
C LEU A 169 0.19 -20.15 29.84
N CYS A 170 -0.53 -19.60 28.84
CA CYS A 170 -0.17 -19.64 27.42
C CYS A 170 -0.15 -21.03 26.76
N THR A 171 -0.83 -22.04 27.32
CA THR A 171 -0.94 -23.38 26.71
C THR A 171 -2.01 -23.48 25.62
N GLU A 172 -2.78 -22.41 25.37
CA GLU A 172 -3.80 -22.39 24.32
C GLU A 172 -3.20 -22.47 22.91
N THR A 173 -3.65 -23.46 22.14
CA THR A 173 -3.26 -23.68 20.75
C THR A 173 -3.94 -22.68 19.80
N LEU A 174 -5.20 -22.34 20.07
CA LEU A 174 -6.02 -21.43 19.25
C LEU A 174 -6.19 -20.07 19.94
N ARG A 175 -5.63 -19.00 19.35
CA ARG A 175 -5.75 -17.62 19.87
C ARG A 175 -6.65 -16.78 18.97
N ILE A 176 -7.94 -16.70 19.29
CA ILE A 176 -8.99 -16.11 18.44
C ILE A 176 -8.71 -14.64 18.10
N ARG A 177 -8.20 -13.90 19.08
CA ARG A 177 -7.74 -12.50 18.98
C ARG A 177 -6.84 -12.17 17.79
N ARG A 178 -6.13 -13.15 17.22
CA ARG A 178 -5.32 -12.93 16.01
C ARG A 178 -6.19 -12.59 14.80
N ILE A 179 -7.34 -13.24 14.62
CA ILE A 179 -8.27 -12.97 13.51
C ILE A 179 -8.87 -11.56 13.62
N PHE A 180 -9.00 -11.02 14.82
CA PHE A 180 -9.53 -9.69 15.05
C PHE A 180 -8.55 -8.56 14.72
N ARG A 181 -7.23 -8.80 14.63
CA ARG A 181 -6.23 -7.75 14.40
C ARG A 181 -6.43 -6.92 13.13
N PRO A 182 -6.76 -7.51 11.97
CA PRO A 182 -7.06 -6.74 10.75
C PRO A 182 -8.21 -5.76 10.94
N PHE A 183 -9.17 -6.05 11.83
CA PHE A 183 -10.26 -5.14 12.12
C PHE A 183 -9.76 -3.80 12.69
N PHE A 184 -8.74 -3.80 13.56
CA PHE A 184 -8.16 -2.55 14.08
C PHE A 184 -7.53 -1.69 12.97
N LEU A 185 -6.91 -2.34 11.98
CA LEU A 185 -6.36 -1.66 10.80
C LEU A 185 -7.47 -1.12 9.89
N LEU A 186 -8.51 -1.93 9.64
CA LEU A 186 -9.71 -1.52 8.90
C LEU A 186 -10.43 -0.34 9.56
N GLN A 187 -10.50 -0.34 10.90
CA GLN A 187 -11.17 0.68 11.67
C GLN A 187 -10.45 2.03 11.59
N ASN A 188 -9.12 2.03 11.60
CA ASN A 188 -8.33 3.26 11.53
C ASN A 188 -8.28 3.84 10.10
N SER A 189 -8.27 3.00 9.07
CA SER A 189 -8.16 3.44 7.69
C SER A 189 -9.51 3.81 7.08
N SER A 190 -9.80 5.12 6.96
CA SER A 190 -10.99 5.64 6.28
C SER A 190 -11.09 5.18 4.82
N LEU A 191 -9.94 4.97 4.19
CA LEU A 191 -9.78 4.48 2.84
C LEU A 191 -10.23 3.03 2.69
N MET A 192 -9.94 2.18 3.68
CA MET A 192 -10.36 0.77 3.65
C MET A 192 -11.85 0.59 3.93
N LYS A 193 -12.42 1.43 4.80
CA LYS A 193 -13.88 1.47 4.98
C LYS A 193 -14.58 1.79 3.66
N LYS A 194 -14.01 2.72 2.88
CA LYS A 194 -14.47 3.03 1.53
C LYS A 194 -14.32 1.84 0.59
N THR A 195 -13.17 1.16 0.55
CA THR A 195 -13.00 0.00 -0.35
C THR A 195 -13.91 -1.17 0.01
N LEU A 196 -14.09 -1.50 1.28
CA LEU A 196 -15.03 -2.54 1.72
C LEU A 196 -16.48 -2.20 1.37
N LYS A 197 -16.88 -0.94 1.55
CA LYS A 197 -18.22 -0.48 1.13
C LYS A 197 -18.39 -0.60 -0.39
N CYS A 198 -17.34 -0.32 -1.17
CA CYS A 198 -17.33 -0.56 -2.61
C CYS A 198 -17.53 -2.04 -2.92
N ILE A 199 -16.67 -2.92 -2.39
CA ILE A 199 -16.73 -4.37 -2.62
C ILE A 199 -18.11 -4.94 -2.26
N LYS A 200 -18.66 -4.54 -1.12
CA LYS A 200 -20.00 -4.96 -0.70
C LYS A 200 -21.08 -4.54 -1.70
N ARG A 201 -20.96 -3.34 -2.28
CA ARG A 201 -21.90 -2.81 -3.28
C ARG A 201 -21.74 -3.50 -4.64
N THR A 202 -20.52 -3.92 -5.01
CA THR A 202 -20.24 -4.60 -6.28
C THR A 202 -20.56 -6.10 -6.24
N LEU A 203 -20.60 -6.70 -5.05
CA LEU A 203 -20.86 -8.12 -4.85
C LEU A 203 -22.11 -8.69 -5.57
N PRO A 204 -23.29 -8.04 -5.56
CA PRO A 204 -24.47 -8.60 -6.23
C PRO A 204 -24.29 -8.74 -7.75
N GLU A 205 -23.60 -7.80 -8.39
CA GLU A 205 -23.32 -7.87 -9.84
C GLU A 205 -22.25 -8.91 -10.16
N ILE A 206 -21.23 -9.04 -9.29
CA ILE A 206 -20.22 -10.08 -9.43
C ILE A 206 -20.87 -11.47 -9.27
N ALA A 207 -21.86 -11.60 -8.38
CA ALA A 207 -22.53 -12.87 -8.10
C ALA A 207 -23.25 -13.44 -9.33
N SER A 208 -23.84 -12.61 -10.20
CA SER A 208 -24.50 -13.09 -11.41
C SER A 208 -23.51 -13.69 -12.42
N VAL A 209 -22.30 -13.14 -12.52
CA VAL A 209 -21.24 -13.70 -13.39
C VAL A 209 -20.61 -14.94 -12.78
N ILE A 210 -20.41 -14.97 -11.46
CA ILE A 210 -19.95 -16.18 -10.76
C ILE A 210 -20.96 -17.33 -10.98
N LEU A 211 -22.27 -17.03 -10.94
CA LEU A 211 -23.31 -18.01 -11.25
C LEU A 211 -23.16 -18.54 -12.69
N LEU A 212 -22.92 -17.66 -13.66
CA LEU A 212 -22.71 -18.04 -15.06
C LEU A 212 -21.45 -18.91 -15.25
N ILE A 213 -20.35 -18.57 -14.57
CA ILE A 213 -19.11 -19.38 -14.55
C ILE A 213 -19.38 -20.75 -13.91
N THR A 214 -20.12 -20.79 -12.80
CA THR A 214 -20.47 -22.03 -12.11
C THR A 214 -21.30 -22.93 -13.01
N LEU A 215 -22.31 -22.37 -13.70
CA LEU A 215 -23.12 -23.11 -14.66
C LEU A 215 -22.28 -23.64 -15.84
N HIS A 216 -21.36 -22.83 -16.36
CA HIS A 216 -20.42 -23.25 -17.40
C HIS A 216 -19.57 -24.44 -16.95
N LEU A 217 -19.00 -24.38 -15.74
CA LEU A 217 -18.24 -25.50 -15.15
C LEU A 217 -19.09 -26.76 -14.99
N PHE A 218 -20.29 -26.66 -14.44
CA PHE A 218 -21.18 -27.81 -14.28
C PHE A 218 -21.56 -28.45 -15.61
N LEU A 219 -21.98 -27.64 -16.59
CA LEU A 219 -22.39 -28.12 -17.91
C LEU A 219 -21.24 -28.86 -18.62
N PHE A 220 -20.05 -28.27 -18.68
CA PHE A 220 -18.90 -28.91 -19.31
C PHE A 220 -18.38 -30.11 -18.50
N SER A 221 -18.52 -30.11 -17.17
CA SER A 221 -18.16 -31.28 -16.36
C SER A 221 -19.04 -32.49 -16.67
N MET A 222 -20.34 -32.28 -16.88
CA MET A 222 -21.27 -33.35 -17.27
C MET A 222 -20.96 -33.86 -18.67
N PHE A 223 -20.72 -32.97 -19.64
CA PHE A 223 -20.29 -33.38 -20.98
C PHE A 223 -18.94 -34.12 -20.95
N GLY A 224 -17.96 -33.62 -20.20
CA GLY A 224 -16.65 -34.26 -20.07
C GLY A 224 -16.73 -35.67 -19.49
N MET A 225 -17.55 -35.88 -18.44
CA MET A 225 -17.78 -37.22 -17.92
C MET A 225 -18.47 -38.13 -18.94
N LEU A 226 -19.44 -37.64 -19.71
CA LEU A 226 -20.11 -38.47 -20.72
C LEU A 226 -19.18 -38.87 -21.88
N ILE A 227 -18.31 -37.96 -22.32
CA ILE A 227 -17.40 -38.18 -23.45
C ILE A 227 -16.20 -39.04 -23.03
N PHE A 228 -15.67 -38.84 -21.81
CA PHE A 228 -14.39 -39.40 -21.39
C PHE A 228 -14.48 -40.53 -20.35
N ALA A 229 -15.61 -40.78 -19.70
CA ALA A 229 -15.70 -41.79 -18.63
C ALA A 229 -15.80 -43.24 -19.11
N ARG A 230 -15.74 -43.53 -20.41
CA ARG A 230 -16.06 -44.87 -20.94
C ARG A 230 -15.23 -45.28 -22.16
N GLY A 231 -13.96 -45.65 -21.91
CA GLY A 231 -13.17 -46.49 -22.82
C GLY A 231 -12.96 -47.86 -22.19
N GLU A 232 -13.29 -48.94 -22.90
CA GLU A 232 -13.20 -50.33 -22.41
C GLU A 232 -11.76 -50.81 -22.20
N ASP A 233 -10.77 -50.12 -22.77
CA ASP A 233 -9.35 -50.48 -22.68
C ASP A 233 -8.62 -49.72 -21.55
N ALA A 234 -9.05 -49.95 -20.32
CA ALA A 234 -8.41 -49.40 -19.11
C ALA A 234 -6.94 -49.86 -18.88
N ARG A 235 -6.38 -50.65 -19.80
CA ARG A 235 -5.04 -51.25 -19.69
C ARG A 235 -3.91 -50.50 -20.39
N GLU A 236 -4.20 -49.60 -21.34
CA GLU A 236 -3.14 -48.90 -22.07
C GLU A 236 -2.91 -47.44 -21.65
N ASN A 237 -3.92 -46.72 -21.15
CA ASN A 237 -3.75 -45.32 -20.69
C ASN A 237 -4.68 -45.01 -19.49
N GLY A 238 -4.19 -45.21 -18.26
CA GLY A 238 -4.97 -44.96 -17.03
C GLY A 238 -5.10 -43.49 -16.61
N GLU A 239 -4.39 -42.57 -17.27
CA GLU A 239 -4.31 -41.15 -16.88
C GLU A 239 -5.66 -40.42 -16.99
N TRP A 240 -6.56 -40.90 -17.84
CA TRP A 240 -7.90 -40.36 -18.03
C TRP A 240 -8.80 -40.42 -16.80
N ALA A 241 -8.69 -41.52 -16.05
CA ALA A 241 -9.45 -41.74 -14.84
C ALA A 241 -9.03 -40.78 -13.72
N SER A 242 -7.91 -40.07 -13.88
CA SER A 242 -7.45 -39.05 -12.93
C SER A 242 -8.12 -37.68 -13.12
N TYR A 243 -8.78 -37.42 -14.25
CA TYR A 243 -9.39 -36.11 -14.51
C TYR A 243 -10.93 -36.15 -14.52
N PHE A 244 -11.53 -37.09 -15.28
CA PHE A 244 -12.98 -37.08 -15.56
C PHE A 244 -13.78 -38.24 -14.94
N ARG A 245 -13.25 -38.89 -13.90
CA ARG A 245 -13.89 -40.08 -13.29
C ARG A 245 -15.15 -39.76 -12.47
N ASN A 246 -15.12 -38.69 -11.69
CA ASN A 246 -16.18 -38.32 -10.77
C ASN A 246 -16.52 -36.83 -10.91
N LEU A 247 -17.75 -36.43 -10.59
CA LEU A 247 -18.20 -35.04 -10.71
C LEU A 247 -17.25 -34.05 -10.00
N ARG A 248 -16.84 -34.36 -8.76
CA ARG A 248 -15.89 -33.54 -8.00
C ARG A 248 -14.57 -33.35 -8.76
N GLN A 249 -14.00 -34.44 -9.28
CA GLN A 249 -12.71 -34.46 -9.97
C GLN A 249 -12.80 -33.71 -11.30
N SER A 250 -13.86 -33.97 -12.08
CA SER A 250 -14.16 -33.27 -13.34
C SER A 250 -14.32 -31.77 -13.14
N ILE A 251 -15.06 -31.35 -12.10
CA ILE A 251 -15.21 -29.93 -11.77
C ILE A 251 -13.87 -29.32 -11.36
N THR A 252 -13.06 -29.99 -10.53
CA THR A 252 -11.74 -29.49 -10.15
C THR A 252 -10.80 -29.37 -11.34
N SER A 253 -10.75 -30.37 -12.23
CA SER A 253 -9.89 -30.34 -13.42
C SER A 253 -10.29 -29.23 -14.39
N LEU A 254 -11.60 -29.00 -14.59
CA LEU A 254 -12.10 -27.90 -15.40
C LEU A 254 -11.95 -26.53 -14.72
N LEU A 255 -12.03 -26.45 -13.39
CA LEU A 255 -11.75 -25.23 -12.64
C LEU A 255 -10.27 -24.82 -12.77
N VAL A 256 -9.35 -25.78 -12.71
CA VAL A 256 -7.92 -25.55 -12.97
C VAL A 256 -7.71 -25.15 -14.44
N LEU A 257 -8.41 -25.79 -15.38
CA LEU A 257 -8.34 -25.44 -16.80
C LEU A 257 -8.91 -24.05 -17.11
N LEU A 258 -9.93 -23.61 -16.36
CA LEU A 258 -10.51 -22.26 -16.51
C LEU A 258 -9.44 -21.18 -16.24
N THR A 259 -8.49 -21.48 -15.36
CA THR A 259 -7.29 -20.68 -15.08
C THR A 259 -6.09 -21.02 -15.96
N THR A 260 -6.22 -21.98 -16.87
CA THR A 260 -5.20 -22.48 -17.80
C THR A 260 -3.94 -23.07 -17.14
N ALA A 261 -4.00 -23.44 -15.86
CA ALA A 261 -2.83 -23.89 -15.10
C ALA A 261 -2.40 -25.35 -15.38
N ASN A 262 -3.29 -26.16 -15.96
CA ASN A 262 -3.06 -27.56 -16.35
C ASN A 262 -3.22 -27.78 -17.86
N ASN A 263 -3.11 -26.72 -18.68
CA ASN A 263 -3.03 -26.83 -20.13
C ASN A 263 -1.54 -26.93 -20.54
N PRO A 264 -1.08 -27.96 -21.27
CA PRO A 264 -1.85 -28.95 -22.04
C PRO A 264 -2.19 -30.26 -21.31
N ASP A 265 -1.71 -30.49 -20.10
CA ASP A 265 -1.74 -31.78 -19.39
C ASP A 265 -3.12 -32.45 -19.33
N VAL A 266 -4.19 -31.69 -19.07
CA VAL A 266 -5.57 -32.23 -18.99
C VAL A 266 -6.12 -32.71 -20.34
N MET A 267 -5.56 -32.22 -21.45
CA MET A 267 -6.01 -32.52 -22.81
C MET A 267 -5.19 -33.63 -23.47
N ILE A 268 -3.92 -33.81 -23.09
CA ILE A 268 -2.98 -34.75 -23.74
C ILE A 268 -3.55 -36.16 -23.87
N PRO A 269 -4.13 -36.78 -22.83
CA PRO A 269 -4.68 -38.13 -22.95
C PRO A 269 -5.75 -38.19 -24.05
N ALA A 270 -6.62 -37.17 -24.14
CA ALA A 270 -7.67 -37.10 -25.16
C ALA A 270 -7.17 -36.83 -26.55
N TYR A 271 -6.20 -35.95 -26.65
CA TYR A 271 -5.64 -35.59 -27.92
C TYR A 271 -4.88 -36.74 -28.58
N SER A 272 -4.24 -37.62 -27.79
CA SER A 272 -3.49 -38.76 -28.32
C SER A 272 -4.38 -39.85 -28.90
N LEU A 273 -5.59 -40.06 -28.35
CA LEU A 273 -6.58 -40.99 -28.93
C LEU A 273 -7.19 -40.44 -30.21
N ASN A 274 -7.70 -39.20 -30.17
CA ASN A 274 -8.26 -38.56 -31.35
C ASN A 274 -8.08 -37.04 -31.27
N ARG A 275 -7.48 -36.46 -32.31
CA ARG A 275 -7.29 -35.00 -32.41
C ARG A 275 -8.60 -34.23 -32.31
N GLY A 276 -9.73 -34.84 -32.68
CA GLY A 276 -11.07 -34.25 -32.56
C GLY A 276 -11.47 -33.84 -31.14
N TYR A 277 -10.97 -34.52 -30.10
CA TYR A 277 -11.28 -34.17 -28.71
C TYR A 277 -10.70 -32.81 -28.28
N SER A 278 -9.71 -32.27 -28.99
CA SER A 278 -9.21 -30.90 -28.75
C SER A 278 -10.30 -29.83 -28.86
N ILE A 279 -11.32 -30.06 -29.69
CA ILE A 279 -12.44 -29.12 -29.90
C ILE A 279 -13.17 -28.85 -28.57
N PHE A 280 -13.35 -29.87 -27.73
CA PHE A 280 -13.99 -29.71 -26.42
C PHE A 280 -13.23 -28.73 -25.52
N PHE A 281 -11.91 -28.91 -25.40
CA PHE A 281 -11.04 -28.07 -24.56
C PHE A 281 -10.87 -26.66 -25.12
N ILE A 282 -10.81 -26.51 -26.44
CA ILE A 282 -10.75 -25.20 -27.11
C ILE A 282 -12.05 -24.42 -26.86
N LEU A 283 -13.22 -25.05 -27.06
CA LEU A 283 -14.51 -24.41 -26.80
C LEU A 283 -14.65 -24.01 -25.33
N PHE A 284 -14.30 -24.89 -24.40
CA PHE A 284 -14.29 -24.58 -22.98
C PHE A 284 -13.42 -23.36 -22.66
N THR A 285 -12.20 -23.30 -23.17
CA THR A 285 -11.25 -22.20 -22.89
C THR A 285 -11.70 -20.88 -23.52
N VAL A 286 -12.27 -20.90 -24.73
CA VAL A 286 -12.81 -19.70 -25.40
C VAL A 286 -13.98 -19.10 -24.61
N PHE A 287 -14.96 -19.92 -24.23
CA PHE A 287 -16.10 -19.44 -23.46
C PHE A 287 -15.73 -19.09 -22.00
N GLY A 288 -14.98 -19.95 -21.32
CA GLY A 288 -14.61 -19.74 -19.92
C GLY A 288 -13.60 -18.61 -19.73
N THR A 289 -12.40 -18.78 -20.26
CA THR A 289 -11.27 -17.88 -20.00
C THR A 289 -11.38 -16.58 -20.79
N TYR A 290 -11.64 -16.63 -22.10
CA TYR A 290 -11.63 -15.42 -22.92
C TYR A 290 -12.92 -14.61 -22.84
N LEU A 291 -14.09 -15.25 -22.71
CA LEU A 291 -15.36 -14.53 -22.59
C LEU A 291 -15.71 -14.23 -21.13
N LEU A 292 -15.90 -15.25 -20.28
CA LEU A 292 -16.44 -15.05 -18.93
C LEU A 292 -15.46 -14.36 -17.97
N MET A 293 -14.17 -14.71 -17.94
CA MET A 293 -13.19 -14.03 -17.06
C MET A 293 -12.94 -12.56 -17.45
N ASN A 294 -12.90 -12.27 -18.75
CA ASN A 294 -12.77 -10.89 -19.23
C ASN A 294 -14.04 -10.07 -18.98
N LEU A 295 -15.23 -10.69 -19.09
CA LEU A 295 -16.49 -10.05 -18.70
C LEU A 295 -16.52 -9.74 -17.20
N LEU A 296 -16.10 -10.68 -16.34
CA LEU A 296 -15.97 -10.46 -14.90
C LEU A 296 -15.07 -9.26 -14.61
N THR A 297 -13.91 -9.19 -15.27
CA THR A 297 -12.96 -8.09 -15.14
C THR A 297 -13.58 -6.76 -15.57
N ALA A 298 -14.32 -6.73 -16.68
CA ALA A 298 -15.00 -5.53 -17.18
C ALA A 298 -16.06 -5.00 -16.21
N ILE A 299 -16.86 -5.89 -15.61
CA ILE A 299 -17.89 -5.51 -14.63
C ILE A 299 -17.24 -4.96 -13.36
N ILE A 300 -16.22 -5.64 -12.83
CA ILE A 300 -15.48 -5.17 -11.65
C ILE A 300 -14.89 -3.77 -11.92
N TYR A 301 -14.29 -3.56 -13.10
CA TYR A 301 -13.72 -2.28 -13.50
C TYR A 301 -14.78 -1.17 -13.55
N ASN A 302 -15.91 -1.40 -14.22
CA ASN A 302 -16.96 -0.40 -14.37
C ASN A 302 -17.54 0.02 -13.01
N GLN A 303 -17.78 -0.94 -12.12
CA GLN A 303 -18.27 -0.65 -10.78
C GLN A 303 -17.26 0.08 -9.92
N PHE A 304 -15.98 -0.34 -9.97
CA PHE A 304 -14.91 0.34 -9.24
C PHE A 304 -14.70 1.77 -9.74
N ARG A 305 -14.75 2.01 -11.06
CA ARG A 305 -14.65 3.34 -11.67
C ARG A 305 -15.79 4.25 -11.21
N GLY A 306 -17.03 3.77 -11.27
CA GLY A 306 -18.21 4.52 -10.81
C GLY A 306 -18.09 4.91 -9.33
N TYR A 307 -17.67 3.97 -8.49
CA TYR A 307 -17.43 4.23 -7.06
C TYR A 307 -16.31 5.25 -6.81
N LEU A 308 -15.19 5.15 -7.54
CA LEU A 308 -14.05 6.05 -7.39
C LEU A 308 -14.45 7.49 -7.69
N LEU A 309 -15.25 7.71 -8.75
CA LEU A 309 -15.76 9.02 -9.11
C LEU A 309 -16.66 9.62 -8.01
N MET A 310 -17.60 8.82 -7.49
CA MET A 310 -18.46 9.23 -6.36
C MET A 310 -17.65 9.55 -5.09
N SER A 311 -16.61 8.76 -4.79
CA SER A 311 -15.72 8.98 -3.65
C SER A 311 -14.92 10.28 -3.78
N ILE A 312 -14.46 10.63 -4.99
CA ILE A 312 -13.78 11.91 -5.26
C ILE A 312 -14.75 13.07 -5.07
N GLN A 313 -15.95 13.00 -5.67
CA GLN A 313 -16.98 14.04 -5.52
C GLN A 313 -17.34 14.28 -4.04
N ALA A 314 -17.58 13.23 -3.26
CA ALA A 314 -17.86 13.34 -1.83
C ALA A 314 -16.68 13.89 -1.02
N SER A 315 -15.44 13.72 -1.50
CA SER A 315 -14.26 14.31 -0.86
C SER A 315 -14.14 15.81 -1.18
N ILE A 316 -14.42 16.22 -2.42
CA ILE A 316 -14.49 17.63 -2.81
C ILE A 316 -15.61 18.35 -2.04
N LEU A 317 -16.79 17.75 -1.95
CA LEU A 317 -17.93 18.33 -1.22
C LEU A 317 -17.60 18.55 0.27
N ARG A 318 -16.96 17.58 0.93
CA ARG A 318 -16.51 17.72 2.33
C ARG A 318 -15.52 18.86 2.51
N ARG A 319 -14.59 19.02 1.57
CA ARG A 319 -13.63 20.12 1.58
C ARG A 319 -14.35 21.48 1.45
N GLN A 320 -15.31 21.59 0.54
CA GLN A 320 -16.10 22.80 0.36
C GLN A 320 -16.93 23.15 1.60
N LEU A 321 -17.58 22.15 2.22
CA LEU A 321 -18.34 22.33 3.46
C LEU A 321 -17.45 22.81 4.62
N GLY A 322 -16.26 22.22 4.79
CA GLY A 322 -15.30 22.64 5.82
C GLY A 322 -14.80 24.07 5.64
N ILE A 323 -14.50 24.47 4.40
CA ILE A 323 -14.08 25.85 4.09
C ILE A 323 -15.24 26.83 4.32
N ARG A 324 -16.46 26.48 3.91
CA ARG A 324 -17.65 27.32 4.12
C ARG A 324 -17.98 27.49 5.60
N ALA A 325 -17.94 26.41 6.39
CA ALA A 325 -18.16 26.48 7.83
C ALA A 325 -17.09 27.34 8.53
N ALA A 326 -15.82 27.23 8.13
CA ALA A 326 -14.76 28.09 8.63
C ALA A 326 -15.00 29.58 8.28
N PHE A 327 -15.46 29.86 7.06
CA PHE A 327 -15.80 31.22 6.63
C PHE A 327 -16.96 31.80 7.45
N GLU A 328 -18.05 31.05 7.64
CA GLU A 328 -19.21 31.49 8.41
C GLU A 328 -18.83 31.81 9.87
N VAL A 329 -18.06 30.94 10.55
CA VAL A 329 -17.59 31.17 11.94
C VAL A 329 -16.75 32.43 12.07
N MET A 330 -15.93 32.75 11.06
CA MET A 330 -15.09 33.93 11.04
C MET A 330 -15.88 35.21 10.72
N CYS A 331 -16.83 35.15 9.78
CA CYS A 331 -17.56 36.32 9.26
C CYS A 331 -18.83 36.69 10.03
N CYS A 332 -19.37 35.83 10.91
CA CYS A 332 -20.61 36.09 11.69
C CYS A 332 -20.58 37.31 12.65
N ARG A 333 -19.54 38.16 12.64
CA ARG A 333 -19.58 39.49 13.29
C ARG A 333 -19.05 40.63 12.41
N ALA A 334 -18.74 40.38 11.14
CA ALA A 334 -18.37 41.41 10.17
C ALA A 334 -19.61 42.12 9.57
N MET A 335 -20.69 42.28 10.34
CA MET A 335 -21.85 43.09 9.95
C MET A 335 -21.56 44.61 10.07
N GLY A 336 -20.33 45.01 9.69
CA GLY A 336 -19.86 46.38 9.77
C GLY A 336 -18.34 46.56 9.60
N ARG A 337 -17.75 46.17 8.45
CA ARG A 337 -16.72 46.95 7.68
C ARG A 337 -15.97 46.14 6.61
N THR A 338 -15.80 46.80 5.46
CA THR A 338 -14.80 46.76 4.36
C THR A 338 -14.32 45.42 3.76
N HIS A 339 -14.45 45.35 2.42
CA HIS A 339 -13.96 44.32 1.47
C HIS A 339 -12.51 43.81 1.69
N THR A 340 -11.65 44.60 2.34
CA THR A 340 -10.23 44.30 2.57
C THR A 340 -9.99 43.20 3.63
N ASP A 341 -10.87 43.06 4.62
CA ASP A 341 -10.71 42.05 5.68
C ASP A 341 -11.12 40.65 5.22
N GLU A 342 -12.07 40.55 4.27
CA GLU A 342 -12.42 39.29 3.60
C GLU A 342 -11.25 38.77 2.74
N HIS A 343 -10.57 39.67 2.01
CA HIS A 343 -9.35 39.32 1.26
C HIS A 343 -8.21 38.85 2.17
N LEU A 344 -8.04 39.48 3.34
CA LEU A 344 -7.01 39.09 4.30
C LEU A 344 -7.29 37.70 4.91
N CYS A 345 -8.55 37.44 5.27
CA CYS A 345 -8.97 36.13 5.78
C CYS A 345 -8.82 35.05 4.70
N PHE A 346 -9.20 35.34 3.45
CA PHE A 346 -8.99 34.45 2.31
C PHE A 346 -7.51 34.17 2.04
N MET A 347 -6.65 35.20 2.13
CA MET A 347 -5.19 35.02 2.05
C MET A 347 -4.65 34.15 3.18
N PHE A 348 -5.15 34.31 4.41
CA PHE A 348 -4.72 33.50 5.55
C PHE A 348 -5.10 32.02 5.38
N VAL A 349 -6.29 31.73 4.85
CA VAL A 349 -6.73 30.38 4.51
C VAL A 349 -5.88 29.78 3.38
N LEU A 350 -5.57 30.57 2.35
CA LEU A 350 -4.65 30.18 1.27
C LEU A 350 -3.23 29.88 1.78
N MET A 351 -2.71 30.69 2.70
CA MET A 351 -1.38 30.52 3.27
C MET A 351 -1.26 29.22 4.09
N PHE A 352 -2.34 28.79 4.76
CA PHE A 352 -2.40 27.50 5.45
C PHE A 352 -2.54 26.29 4.50
N LEU A 353 -3.07 26.51 3.29
CA LEU A 353 -3.26 25.46 2.29
C LEU A 353 -2.00 25.20 1.44
N GLN A 354 -1.01 26.10 1.47
CA GLN A 354 0.14 26.07 0.58
C GLN A 354 1.39 25.45 1.24
N HIS A 355 2.19 24.75 0.43
CA HIS A 355 3.52 24.30 0.83
C HIS A 355 4.36 25.48 1.35
N PRO A 356 5.36 25.25 2.22
CA PRO A 356 6.19 26.34 2.74
C PRO A 356 6.72 27.20 1.59
N PRO A 357 6.73 28.54 1.76
CA PRO A 357 7.14 29.44 0.69
C PRO A 357 8.58 29.15 0.28
N MET A 358 8.85 29.28 -1.02
CA MET A 358 10.18 29.08 -1.57
C MET A 358 11.16 30.12 -1.00
N PRO A 359 12.44 29.77 -0.79
CA PRO A 359 13.45 30.72 -0.35
C PRO A 359 13.62 31.85 -1.37
N VAL A 360 13.85 33.08 -0.89
CA VAL A 360 14.13 34.25 -1.74
C VAL A 360 15.63 34.50 -1.71
N TYR A 361 16.26 34.50 -2.88
CA TYR A 361 17.69 34.76 -3.04
C TYR A 361 17.95 36.18 -3.52
N ASN A 362 18.99 36.82 -2.99
CA ASN A 362 19.38 38.18 -3.40
C ASN A 362 20.15 38.21 -4.74
N SER A 363 20.75 37.08 -5.16
CA SER A 363 21.53 37.04 -6.40
C SER A 363 20.67 36.63 -7.60
N CYS A 364 20.84 37.34 -8.72
CA CYS A 364 20.15 37.07 -9.99
C CYS A 364 20.44 35.65 -10.53
N PHE A 365 21.65 35.15 -10.31
CA PHE A 365 22.03 33.79 -10.70
C PHE A 365 21.20 32.73 -9.97
N LEU A 366 21.07 32.83 -8.64
CA LEU A 366 20.29 31.86 -7.85
C LEU A 366 18.80 31.93 -8.18
N GLN A 367 18.26 33.11 -8.48
CA GLN A 367 16.88 33.27 -8.95
C GLN A 367 16.63 32.59 -10.30
N ARG A 368 17.59 32.67 -11.23
CA ARG A 368 17.51 31.95 -12.52
C ARG A 368 17.54 30.43 -12.32
N VAL A 369 18.45 29.93 -11.47
CA VAL A 369 18.53 28.50 -11.14
C VAL A 369 17.22 28.01 -10.51
N GLN A 370 16.67 28.76 -9.55
CA GLN A 370 15.40 28.45 -8.91
C GLN A 370 14.24 28.39 -9.91
N SER A 371 14.17 29.31 -10.87
CA SER A 371 13.15 29.32 -11.93
C SER A 371 13.24 28.07 -12.82
N VAL A 372 14.45 27.69 -13.23
CA VAL A 372 14.67 26.50 -14.07
C VAL A 372 14.28 25.21 -13.34
N PHE A 373 14.72 25.05 -12.09
CA PHE A 373 14.49 23.82 -11.32
C PHE A 373 13.06 23.66 -10.78
N THR A 374 12.29 24.75 -10.76
CA THR A 374 10.85 24.70 -10.45
C THR A 374 10.02 24.27 -11.66
N HIS A 375 10.58 24.34 -12.88
CA HIS A 375 9.85 24.00 -14.10
C HIS A 375 9.60 22.49 -14.22
N TYR A 376 8.42 22.12 -14.71
CA TYR A 376 8.03 20.72 -14.94
C TYR A 376 9.04 19.95 -15.82
N SER A 377 9.71 20.65 -16.75
CA SER A 377 10.72 20.08 -17.63
C SER A 377 11.86 19.36 -16.91
N VAL A 378 12.29 19.84 -15.73
CA VAL A 378 13.36 19.17 -14.97
C VAL A 378 12.91 17.80 -14.47
N THR A 379 11.64 17.65 -14.13
CA THR A 379 11.08 16.34 -13.77
C THR A 379 11.03 15.41 -14.97
N VAL A 380 10.69 15.93 -16.15
CA VAL A 380 10.69 15.16 -17.41
C VAL A 380 12.11 14.72 -17.80
N ILE A 381 13.09 15.61 -17.71
CA ILE A 381 14.51 15.29 -17.95
C ILE A 381 14.98 14.23 -16.97
N GLY A 382 14.69 14.41 -15.68
CA GLY A 382 14.98 13.41 -14.66
C GLY A 382 14.39 12.04 -15.04
N ASN A 383 13.12 12.00 -15.45
CA ASN A 383 12.41 10.82 -15.96
C ASN A 383 13.15 10.14 -17.11
N LEU A 384 13.56 10.90 -18.12
CA LEU A 384 14.34 10.42 -19.25
C LEU A 384 15.69 9.81 -18.81
N VAL A 385 16.41 10.45 -17.89
CA VAL A 385 17.71 9.95 -17.42
C VAL A 385 17.58 8.60 -16.69
N ALA A 386 16.53 8.36 -15.90
CA ALA A 386 16.39 7.02 -15.31
C ALA A 386 15.93 5.96 -16.32
N LEU A 387 15.15 6.33 -17.34
CA LEU A 387 14.85 5.40 -18.43
C LEU A 387 16.13 5.00 -19.19
N LEU A 388 17.00 5.98 -19.48
CA LEU A 388 18.31 5.73 -20.07
C LEU A 388 19.17 4.83 -19.18
N ASN A 389 19.18 5.08 -17.87
CA ASN A 389 19.90 4.25 -16.91
C ASN A 389 19.42 2.80 -16.94
N ILE A 390 18.10 2.58 -16.93
CA ILE A 390 17.51 1.23 -17.02
C ILE A 390 17.92 0.56 -18.32
N PHE A 391 17.88 1.27 -19.44
CA PHE A 391 18.35 0.74 -20.72
C PHE A 391 19.83 0.34 -20.66
N CYS A 392 20.70 1.20 -20.12
CA CYS A 392 22.13 0.90 -19.94
C CYS A 392 22.37 -0.31 -19.03
N ILE A 393 21.67 -0.42 -17.90
CA ILE A 393 21.81 -1.57 -17.00
C ILE A 393 21.31 -2.85 -17.68
N CYS A 394 20.17 -2.80 -18.36
CA CYS A 394 19.62 -3.94 -19.09
C CYS A 394 20.56 -4.45 -20.18
N THR A 395 21.15 -3.54 -20.99
CA THR A 395 22.10 -3.94 -22.04
C THR A 395 23.35 -4.57 -21.46
N ILE A 396 23.91 -4.00 -20.39
CA ILE A 396 25.09 -4.56 -19.72
C ILE A 396 24.78 -5.92 -19.09
N LEU A 397 23.65 -6.08 -18.39
CA LEU A 397 23.25 -7.37 -17.83
C LEU A 397 23.06 -8.45 -18.91
N VAL A 398 22.54 -8.08 -20.08
CA VAL A 398 22.40 -8.99 -21.22
C VAL A 398 23.77 -9.36 -21.79
N LEU A 399 24.68 -8.40 -21.94
CA LEU A 399 26.05 -8.66 -22.39
C LEU A 399 26.81 -9.57 -21.41
N ASP A 400 26.68 -9.31 -20.11
CA ASP A 400 27.31 -10.08 -19.03
C ASP A 400 26.70 -11.48 -18.85
N SER A 401 25.45 -11.70 -19.27
CA SER A 401 24.79 -13.00 -19.13
C SER A 401 25.48 -14.14 -19.89
N LYS A 402 26.25 -13.79 -20.94
CA LYS A 402 26.97 -14.75 -21.79
C LYS A 402 28.40 -15.01 -21.32
N ILE A 403 28.90 -14.26 -20.34
CA ILE A 403 30.29 -14.30 -19.87
C ILE A 403 30.35 -14.98 -18.50
N SER A 404 31.33 -15.86 -18.30
CA SER A 404 31.53 -16.54 -17.01
C SER A 404 31.90 -15.56 -15.89
N ILE A 405 31.45 -15.87 -14.66
CA ILE A 405 31.52 -14.99 -13.48
C ILE A 405 32.94 -14.48 -13.19
N SER A 406 33.97 -15.28 -13.50
CA SER A 406 35.39 -14.98 -13.28
C SER A 406 36.02 -14.03 -14.31
N LYS A 407 35.40 -13.85 -15.48
CA LYS A 407 35.91 -13.01 -16.59
C LYS A 407 35.12 -11.70 -16.76
N ARG A 408 34.23 -11.36 -15.84
CA ARG A 408 33.40 -10.14 -15.95
C ARG A 408 34.17 -8.89 -15.56
N ASP A 409 34.26 -7.96 -16.50
CA ASP A 409 34.89 -6.65 -16.29
C ASP A 409 34.00 -5.73 -15.45
N SER A 410 34.18 -5.80 -14.14
CA SER A 410 33.42 -5.01 -13.16
C SER A 410 33.74 -3.50 -13.21
N TYR A 411 34.71 -3.08 -14.01
CA TYR A 411 35.14 -1.69 -14.13
C TYR A 411 34.14 -0.79 -14.86
N TYR A 412 33.60 -1.25 -16.00
CA TYR A 412 32.67 -0.46 -16.82
C TYR A 412 31.33 -0.23 -16.11
N ILE A 413 30.79 -1.28 -15.47
CA ILE A 413 29.53 -1.20 -14.73
C ILE A 413 29.66 -0.26 -13.52
N GLY A 414 30.79 -0.32 -12.79
CA GLY A 414 31.06 0.59 -11.68
C GLY A 414 31.20 2.04 -12.09
N THR A 415 31.81 2.30 -13.27
CA THR A 415 31.97 3.66 -13.81
C THR A 415 30.63 4.26 -14.21
N ILE A 416 29.80 3.50 -14.93
CA ILE A 416 28.46 3.93 -15.34
C ILE A 416 27.57 4.21 -14.13
N ASN A 417 27.60 3.32 -13.13
CA ASN A 417 26.88 3.53 -11.86
C ASN A 417 27.34 4.79 -11.14
N CYS A 418 28.65 5.06 -11.10
CA CYS A 418 29.21 6.28 -10.51
C CYS A 418 28.68 7.55 -11.19
N ILE A 419 28.61 7.57 -12.54
CA ILE A 419 28.09 8.70 -13.32
C ILE A 419 26.63 8.96 -12.97
N PHE A 420 25.79 7.92 -12.95
CA PHE A 420 24.37 8.08 -12.63
C PHE A 420 24.13 8.52 -11.18
N ILE A 421 24.84 7.93 -10.21
CA ILE A 421 24.72 8.32 -8.79
C ILE A 421 25.15 9.77 -8.58
N THR A 422 26.21 10.21 -9.27
CA THR A 422 26.66 11.61 -9.23
C THR A 422 25.61 12.56 -9.80
N TYR A 423 25.00 12.21 -10.94
CA TYR A 423 23.88 12.97 -11.50
C TYR A 423 22.71 13.07 -10.51
N TYR A 424 22.37 11.98 -9.82
CA TYR A 424 21.29 11.96 -8.83
C TYR A 424 21.58 12.78 -7.59
N LEU A 425 22.83 12.78 -7.12
CA LEU A 425 23.29 13.64 -6.03
C LEU A 425 23.15 15.11 -6.42
N LEU A 426 23.59 15.46 -7.63
CA LEU A 426 23.47 16.82 -8.17
C LEU A 426 22.01 17.25 -8.33
N GLU A 427 21.14 16.38 -8.85
CA GLU A 427 19.70 16.62 -8.94
C GLU A 427 19.09 16.91 -7.56
N MET A 428 19.43 16.12 -6.54
CA MET A 428 18.94 16.28 -5.17
C MET A 428 19.41 17.61 -4.57
N VAL A 429 20.70 17.93 -4.69
CA VAL A 429 21.30 19.17 -4.17
C VAL A 429 20.66 20.39 -4.81
N LEU A 430 20.49 20.42 -6.14
CA LEU A 430 19.88 21.53 -6.85
C LEU A 430 18.40 21.71 -6.51
N LYS A 431 17.66 20.62 -6.28
CA LYS A 431 16.27 20.69 -5.79
C LYS A 431 16.19 21.22 -4.35
N ILE A 432 17.10 20.82 -3.46
CA ILE A 432 17.15 21.34 -2.08
C ILE A 432 17.48 22.83 -2.09
N PHE A 433 18.39 23.28 -2.94
CA PHE A 433 18.65 24.72 -3.12
C PHE A 433 17.41 25.45 -3.67
N SER A 434 16.72 24.90 -4.66
CA SER A 434 15.60 25.63 -5.29
C SER A 434 14.35 25.73 -4.39
N PHE A 435 14.00 24.66 -3.67
CA PHE A 435 12.79 24.61 -2.83
C PHE A 435 13.07 24.92 -1.35
N GLY A 436 14.34 24.94 -0.93
CA GLY A 436 14.73 24.90 0.48
C GLY A 436 14.50 23.53 1.11
N LEU A 437 15.19 23.23 2.21
CA LEU A 437 15.11 21.93 2.90
C LEU A 437 13.67 21.57 3.32
N LYS A 438 12.92 22.55 3.84
CA LYS A 438 11.52 22.38 4.24
C LYS A 438 10.57 22.15 3.05
N GLY A 439 10.82 22.83 1.93
CA GLY A 439 10.05 22.65 0.69
C GLY A 439 10.31 21.28 0.07
N TYR A 440 11.57 20.87 -0.01
CA TYR A 440 11.97 19.56 -0.52
C TYR A 440 11.32 18.41 0.26
N LEU A 441 11.44 18.43 1.60
CA LEU A 441 10.85 17.44 2.50
C LEU A 441 9.31 17.46 2.53
N SER A 442 8.67 18.50 1.97
CA SER A 442 7.22 18.53 1.88
C SER A 442 6.66 17.62 0.79
N TYR A 443 7.44 17.31 -0.25
CA TYR A 443 7.01 16.46 -1.35
C TYR A 443 7.43 15.01 -1.12
N ARG A 444 6.46 14.09 -1.12
CA ARG A 444 6.70 12.65 -0.84
C ARG A 444 7.62 11.99 -1.86
N ASN A 445 7.46 12.32 -3.14
CA ASN A 445 8.30 11.77 -4.21
C ASN A 445 9.77 12.19 -4.02
N ASN A 446 9.99 13.45 -3.65
CA ASN A 446 11.34 13.94 -3.36
C ASN A 446 11.94 13.26 -2.13
N ILE A 447 11.17 12.97 -1.07
CA ILE A 447 11.66 12.20 0.09
C ILE A 447 12.12 10.81 -0.34
N PHE A 448 11.32 10.11 -1.16
CA PHE A 448 11.66 8.77 -1.66
C PHE A 448 12.92 8.81 -2.54
N ASP A 449 12.99 9.74 -3.49
CA ASP A 449 14.14 9.91 -4.38
C ASP A 449 15.41 10.28 -3.62
N GLY A 450 15.29 11.13 -2.59
CA GLY A 450 16.39 11.51 -1.70
C GLY A 450 16.91 10.33 -0.88
N LEU A 451 16.01 9.55 -0.26
CA LEU A 451 16.39 8.37 0.52
C LEU A 451 17.07 7.29 -0.35
N LEU A 452 16.56 7.07 -1.57
CA LEU A 452 17.15 6.15 -2.54
C LEU A 452 18.54 6.65 -2.97
N THR A 453 18.68 7.95 -3.27
CA THR A 453 19.97 8.55 -3.66
C THR A 453 21.01 8.46 -2.55
N ILE A 454 20.64 8.71 -1.29
CA ILE A 454 21.55 8.57 -0.13
C ILE A 454 21.97 7.10 0.06
N THR A 455 21.03 6.17 -0.08
CA THR A 455 21.32 4.72 0.04
C THR A 455 22.27 4.25 -1.08
N LEU A 456 22.04 4.69 -2.32
CA LEU A 456 22.93 4.42 -3.45
C LEU A 456 24.33 5.00 -3.24
N LEU A 457 24.42 6.24 -2.76
CA LEU A 457 25.70 6.88 -2.47
C LEU A 457 26.46 6.11 -1.38
N PHE A 458 25.78 5.72 -0.30
CA PHE A 458 26.37 4.91 0.76
C PHE A 458 26.93 3.59 0.22
N LEU A 459 26.13 2.83 -0.54
CA LEU A 459 26.57 1.58 -1.16
C LEU A 459 27.77 1.79 -2.11
N GLN A 460 27.75 2.86 -2.92
CA GLN A 460 28.86 3.17 -3.82
C GLN A 460 30.15 3.50 -3.07
N ILE A 461 30.06 4.27 -1.98
CA ILE A 461 31.20 4.58 -1.10
C ILE A 461 31.69 3.30 -0.42
N SER A 462 30.81 2.43 0.08
CA SER A 462 31.18 1.14 0.67
C SER A 462 31.88 0.22 -0.35
N ILE A 463 31.42 0.18 -1.59
CA ILE A 463 32.07 -0.60 -2.67
C ILE A 463 33.48 -0.06 -2.93
N PHE A 464 33.65 1.27 -3.02
CA PHE A 464 34.96 1.89 -3.24
C PHE A 464 35.91 1.65 -2.04
N ALA A 465 35.41 1.82 -0.82
CA ALA A 465 36.18 1.64 0.40
C ALA A 465 36.67 0.20 0.57
N MET A 466 35.83 -0.82 0.28
CA MET A 466 36.23 -2.22 0.47
C MET A 466 37.06 -2.79 -0.68
N HIS A 467 36.92 -2.30 -1.91
CA HIS A 467 37.53 -2.95 -3.09
C HIS A 467 38.66 -2.14 -3.77
N ARG A 468 38.80 -0.84 -3.49
CA ARG A 468 39.87 -0.01 -4.06
C ARG A 468 40.89 0.50 -3.05
N VAL A 469 40.60 0.42 -1.75
CA VAL A 469 41.60 0.72 -0.71
C VAL A 469 42.34 -0.58 -0.41
N PRO A 470 43.63 -0.70 -0.78
CA PRO A 470 44.40 -1.89 -0.47
C PRO A 470 44.64 -1.89 1.05
N SER A 471 43.88 -2.70 1.77
CA SER A 471 44.20 -3.03 3.15
C SER A 471 45.00 -4.33 3.12
N ASP A 472 46.30 -4.24 3.42
CA ASP A 472 47.17 -5.40 3.50
C ASP A 472 46.56 -6.47 4.43
N ASN A 473 46.37 -7.67 3.87
CA ASN A 473 46.13 -8.93 4.59
C ASN A 473 44.88 -9.04 5.49
N SER A 474 43.69 -8.82 4.95
CA SER A 474 42.49 -9.46 5.53
C SER A 474 41.71 -10.22 4.45
N SER A 475 41.63 -11.54 4.61
CA SER A 475 40.67 -12.34 3.86
C SER A 475 39.25 -11.84 4.21
N PRO A 476 38.37 -11.68 3.22
CA PRO A 476 37.00 -11.25 3.49
C PRO A 476 36.33 -12.28 4.41
N GLY A 477 35.86 -11.82 5.58
CA GLY A 477 35.20 -12.67 6.56
C GLY A 477 33.95 -13.34 5.99
N PRO A 478 33.56 -14.52 6.50
CA PRO A 478 32.38 -15.26 6.06
C PRO A 478 31.12 -14.47 6.45
N GLY A 479 30.61 -13.65 5.52
CA GLY A 479 29.46 -12.78 5.73
C GLY A 479 29.51 -11.46 4.97
N MET A 480 30.64 -11.09 4.36
CA MET A 480 30.68 -9.96 3.44
C MET A 480 30.08 -10.36 2.08
N MET A 481 29.03 -9.64 1.66
CA MET A 481 28.48 -9.77 0.31
C MET A 481 29.60 -9.61 -0.73
N SER A 482 29.63 -10.48 -1.72
CA SER A 482 30.59 -10.38 -2.83
C SER A 482 30.47 -9.02 -3.53
N LEU A 483 31.57 -8.47 -4.05
CA LEU A 483 31.57 -7.26 -4.90
C LEU A 483 30.44 -7.34 -5.95
N PHE A 484 30.30 -8.51 -6.55
CA PHE A 484 29.30 -8.78 -7.56
C PHE A 484 27.85 -8.71 -7.01
N GLU A 485 27.62 -9.19 -5.80
CA GLU A 485 26.32 -9.10 -5.13
C GLU A 485 25.98 -7.66 -4.75
N MET A 486 26.96 -6.88 -4.29
CA MET A 486 26.82 -5.45 -3.98
C MET A 486 26.51 -4.63 -5.24
N VAL A 487 27.21 -4.89 -6.35
CA VAL A 487 26.95 -4.23 -7.65
C VAL A 487 25.58 -4.65 -8.21
N ARG A 488 25.19 -5.91 -8.07
CA ARG A 488 23.86 -6.39 -8.48
C ARG A 488 22.75 -5.75 -7.64
N LEU A 489 22.94 -5.63 -6.32
CA LEU A 489 22.02 -4.94 -5.42
C LEU A 489 21.90 -3.46 -5.78
N LEU A 490 23.03 -2.80 -6.08
CA LEU A 490 23.06 -1.41 -6.50
C LEU A 490 22.32 -1.20 -7.83
N ASN A 491 22.56 -2.05 -8.83
CA ASN A 491 21.83 -2.03 -10.10
C ASN A 491 20.32 -2.24 -9.91
N LEU A 492 19.93 -3.18 -9.04
CA LEU A 492 18.52 -3.41 -8.70
C LEU A 492 17.89 -2.17 -8.04
N LEU A 493 18.58 -1.55 -7.09
CA LEU A 493 18.12 -0.33 -6.41
C LEU A 493 18.03 0.88 -7.34
N ILE A 494 18.94 0.99 -8.30
CA ILE A 494 18.89 2.03 -9.35
C ILE A 494 17.63 1.86 -10.21
N VAL A 495 17.33 0.63 -10.62
CA VAL A 495 16.14 0.33 -11.42
C VAL A 495 14.89 0.75 -10.66
N PHE A 496 14.79 0.54 -9.34
CA PHE A 496 13.63 0.99 -8.55
C PHE A 496 13.33 2.50 -8.61
N ARG A 497 14.23 3.34 -9.13
CA ARG A 497 13.94 4.75 -9.42
C ARG A 497 12.84 4.92 -10.48
N PHE A 498 12.55 3.93 -11.33
CA PHE A 498 11.37 3.98 -12.21
C PHE A 498 10.06 3.99 -11.42
N LEU A 499 10.06 3.49 -10.17
CA LEU A 499 8.85 3.46 -9.34
C LEU A 499 8.30 4.85 -9.02
N ARG A 500 9.07 5.94 -9.25
CA ARG A 500 8.54 7.31 -9.20
C ARG A 500 7.43 7.59 -10.22
N ILE A 501 7.33 6.76 -11.26
CA ILE A 501 6.27 6.82 -12.30
C ILE A 501 4.96 6.20 -11.76
N ILE A 502 5.03 5.27 -10.79
CA ILE A 502 3.85 4.59 -10.27
C ILE A 502 3.16 5.52 -9.25
N PRO A 503 1.93 5.99 -9.53
CA PRO A 503 1.19 6.79 -8.57
C PRO A 503 0.91 5.96 -7.30
N GLU A 504 0.89 6.62 -6.14
CA GLU A 504 0.74 5.98 -4.82
C GLU A 504 -0.44 4.97 -4.77
N ILE A 505 -0.20 3.67 -5.00
CA ILE A 505 -1.20 2.59 -4.87
C ILE A 505 -1.42 2.22 -3.38
N LYS A 506 -1.50 3.24 -2.51
CA LYS A 506 -1.67 3.04 -1.07
C LYS A 506 -2.93 2.25 -0.75
N VAL A 507 -3.98 2.47 -1.53
CA VAL A 507 -5.30 1.84 -1.34
C VAL A 507 -5.27 0.33 -1.51
N MET A 508 -4.80 -0.16 -2.66
CA MET A 508 -4.82 -1.60 -2.95
C MET A 508 -3.83 -2.37 -2.08
N ARG A 509 -2.65 -1.78 -1.80
CA ARG A 509 -1.63 -2.44 -0.97
C ARG A 509 -2.17 -2.77 0.42
N THR A 510 -2.83 -1.81 1.06
CA THR A 510 -3.37 -2.04 2.40
C THR A 510 -4.52 -3.06 2.41
N ALA A 511 -5.38 -3.04 1.38
CA ALA A 511 -6.44 -4.05 1.24
C ALA A 511 -5.87 -5.46 1.06
N ALA A 512 -4.86 -5.63 0.20
CA ALA A 512 -4.17 -6.90 0.01
C ALA A 512 -3.55 -7.44 1.31
N VAL A 513 -2.90 -6.57 2.10
CA VAL A 513 -2.33 -6.97 3.41
C VAL A 513 -3.38 -7.58 4.33
N VAL A 514 -4.59 -7.02 4.39
CA VAL A 514 -5.66 -7.58 5.24
C VAL A 514 -6.13 -8.94 4.75
N VAL A 515 -6.30 -9.11 3.44
CA VAL A 515 -6.69 -10.41 2.85
C VAL A 515 -5.62 -11.46 3.15
N TYR A 516 -4.36 -11.17 2.85
CA TYR A 516 -3.23 -12.07 3.12
C TYR A 516 -3.12 -12.42 4.60
N TYR A 517 -3.31 -11.45 5.51
CA TYR A 517 -3.23 -11.69 6.94
C TYR A 517 -4.31 -12.66 7.44
N VAL A 518 -5.56 -12.48 6.98
CA VAL A 518 -6.68 -13.35 7.36
C VAL A 518 -6.43 -14.77 6.85
N PHE A 519 -6.12 -14.94 5.56
CA PHE A 519 -5.85 -16.26 4.99
C PHE A 519 -4.60 -16.92 5.58
N ALA A 520 -3.56 -16.16 5.92
CA ALA A 520 -2.36 -16.72 6.55
C ALA A 520 -2.66 -17.25 7.96
N ILE A 521 -3.47 -16.54 8.76
CA ILE A 521 -3.87 -17.04 10.08
C ILE A 521 -4.77 -18.26 9.97
N LEU A 522 -5.74 -18.23 9.06
CA LEU A 522 -6.63 -19.39 8.84
C LEU A 522 -5.83 -20.62 8.43
N GLY A 523 -4.83 -20.47 7.54
CA GLY A 523 -3.93 -21.55 7.16
C GLY A 523 -3.07 -22.07 8.32
N ILE A 524 -2.53 -21.18 9.17
CA ILE A 524 -1.74 -21.58 10.36
C ILE A 524 -2.61 -22.34 11.38
N TRP A 525 -3.90 -22.06 11.46
CA TRP A 525 -4.83 -22.76 12.36
C TRP A 525 -5.23 -24.15 11.86
N ALA A 526 -5.07 -24.42 10.56
CA ALA A 526 -5.31 -25.71 9.93
C ALA A 526 -4.00 -26.28 9.37
N PRO A 527 -3.03 -26.64 10.24
CA PRO A 527 -1.75 -27.17 9.78
C PRO A 527 -1.95 -28.52 9.08
N ALA A 528 -1.33 -28.67 7.91
CA ALA A 528 -1.25 -29.95 7.20
C ALA A 528 0.10 -30.61 7.50
N VAL A 529 0.10 -31.90 7.84
CA VAL A 529 1.32 -32.67 8.08
C VAL A 529 1.77 -33.27 6.75
N LEU A 530 2.76 -32.65 6.10
CA LEU A 530 3.29 -33.14 4.82
C LEU A 530 4.20 -34.36 5.04
N THR A 531 3.80 -35.53 4.52
CA THR A 531 4.64 -36.75 4.48
C THR A 531 5.18 -37.02 3.06
N THR A 532 5.93 -38.10 2.84
CA THR A 532 6.64 -38.35 1.55
C THR A 532 5.91 -39.34 0.64
N ARG A 533 5.53 -38.92 -0.58
CA ARG A 533 5.26 -39.78 -1.74
C ARG A 533 5.90 -39.24 -3.03
N CYS A 534 6.14 -40.11 -4.01
CA CYS A 534 6.78 -39.77 -5.28
C CYS A 534 5.75 -39.31 -6.33
N GLY A 535 6.12 -38.30 -7.14
CA GLY A 535 5.33 -37.79 -8.27
C GLY A 535 4.60 -36.47 -8.02
N THR A 536 4.69 -35.93 -6.81
CA THR A 536 3.88 -34.83 -6.28
C THR A 536 4.75 -33.67 -5.78
N TYR A 537 4.15 -32.70 -5.07
CA TYR A 537 4.73 -31.50 -4.41
C TYR A 537 6.20 -31.64 -3.93
N GLU A 538 6.58 -32.85 -3.51
CA GLU A 538 7.88 -33.30 -3.03
C GLU A 538 8.97 -33.35 -4.13
N GLN A 539 8.62 -33.83 -5.34
CA GLN A 539 9.54 -33.91 -6.49
C GLN A 539 9.92 -32.53 -7.01
N LEU A 540 9.00 -31.56 -6.95
CA LEU A 540 9.22 -30.17 -7.33
C LEU A 540 10.02 -29.38 -6.26
N GLY A 541 10.28 -30.00 -5.11
CA GLY A 541 10.99 -29.35 -4.01
C GLY A 541 10.19 -28.22 -3.37
N TYR A 542 8.85 -28.29 -3.35
CA TYR A 542 7.98 -27.23 -2.84
C TYR A 542 7.89 -27.15 -1.31
N TRP A 543 8.67 -27.93 -0.57
CA TRP A 543 8.79 -27.93 0.90
C TRP A 543 8.77 -26.55 1.60
N PRO A 544 9.39 -25.47 1.05
CA PRO A 544 9.34 -24.15 1.67
C PRO A 544 7.95 -23.48 1.70
N ASN A 545 6.97 -23.99 0.94
CA ASN A 545 5.64 -23.40 0.74
C ASN A 545 4.59 -23.97 1.72
N ASN A 546 4.76 -23.72 3.01
CA ASN A 546 3.90 -24.27 4.06
C ASN A 546 3.20 -23.19 4.90
N PHE A 547 2.35 -23.63 5.84
CA PHE A 547 1.63 -22.77 6.80
C PHE A 547 2.20 -22.83 8.23
N ASP A 548 3.43 -23.33 8.43
CA ASP A 548 4.03 -23.45 9.76
C ASP A 548 4.25 -22.10 10.44
N ASP A 549 4.68 -21.12 9.66
CA ASP A 549 4.99 -19.79 10.13
C ASP A 549 4.39 -18.70 9.24
N PHE A 550 4.27 -17.51 9.80
CA PHE A 550 3.58 -16.42 9.14
C PHE A 550 4.29 -15.93 7.87
N ALA A 551 5.63 -16.01 7.79
CA ALA A 551 6.34 -15.63 6.57
C ALA A 551 6.17 -16.66 5.47
N ALA A 552 6.30 -17.96 5.77
CA ALA A 552 6.03 -19.03 4.80
C ALA A 552 4.59 -18.97 4.26
N ALA A 553 3.61 -18.77 5.14
CA ALA A 553 2.21 -18.60 4.76
C ALA A 553 1.99 -17.46 3.75
N LEU A 554 2.67 -16.32 3.95
CA LEU A 554 2.59 -15.19 3.00
C LEU A 554 3.19 -15.52 1.63
N VAL A 555 4.29 -16.29 1.60
CA VAL A 555 4.93 -16.73 0.35
C VAL A 555 4.05 -17.74 -0.39
N LEU A 556 3.50 -18.72 0.32
CA LEU A 556 2.56 -19.69 -0.25
C LEU A 556 1.32 -19.00 -0.83
N LEU A 557 0.70 -18.08 -0.08
CA LEU A 557 -0.45 -17.31 -0.57
C LEU A 557 -0.09 -16.43 -1.77
N HIS A 558 1.14 -15.93 -1.84
CA HIS A 558 1.62 -15.21 -3.01
C HIS A 558 1.75 -16.13 -4.22
N ASN A 559 2.31 -17.33 -4.06
CA ASN A 559 2.42 -18.31 -5.14
C ASN A 559 1.04 -18.75 -5.65
N ILE A 560 0.06 -18.92 -4.75
CA ILE A 560 -1.34 -19.21 -5.13
C ILE A 560 -1.97 -18.03 -5.86
N MET A 561 -1.73 -16.79 -5.43
CA MET A 561 -2.27 -15.58 -6.09
C MET A 561 -1.79 -15.44 -7.54
N VAL A 562 -0.59 -15.92 -7.87
CA VAL A 562 -0.05 -15.90 -9.24
C VAL A 562 -0.75 -16.95 -10.14
N VAL A 563 -1.50 -17.89 -9.55
CA VAL A 563 -2.32 -18.91 -10.23
C VAL A 563 -1.52 -19.96 -11.00
N ASN A 564 -0.18 -19.90 -11.00
CA ASN A 564 0.64 -20.93 -11.64
C ASN A 564 0.85 -22.14 -10.70
N ASN A 565 0.75 -23.37 -11.24
CA ASN A 565 0.92 -24.64 -10.52
C ASN A 565 0.09 -24.77 -9.23
N TRP A 566 -0.97 -23.99 -9.08
CA TRP A 566 -1.74 -23.94 -7.84
C TRP A 566 -2.51 -25.23 -7.57
N GLN A 567 -2.79 -26.03 -8.61
CA GLN A 567 -3.35 -27.37 -8.52
C GLN A 567 -2.48 -28.31 -7.67
N VAL A 568 -1.15 -28.17 -7.74
CA VAL A 568 -0.21 -28.99 -6.96
C VAL A 568 -0.36 -28.70 -5.47
N PHE A 569 -0.56 -27.42 -5.10
CA PHE A 569 -0.85 -27.04 -3.72
C PHE A 569 -2.20 -27.59 -3.29
N MET A 570 -3.25 -27.42 -4.09
CA MET A 570 -4.60 -27.90 -3.75
C MET A 570 -4.61 -29.41 -3.47
N GLU A 571 -3.98 -30.20 -4.35
CA GLU A 571 -3.94 -31.66 -4.23
C GLU A 571 -3.16 -32.09 -2.98
N ALA A 572 -1.95 -31.55 -2.79
CA ALA A 572 -1.13 -31.86 -1.61
C ALA A 572 -1.86 -31.52 -0.30
N PHE A 573 -2.42 -30.30 -0.18
CA PHE A 573 -3.13 -29.92 1.03
C PHE A 573 -4.43 -30.71 1.24
N THR A 574 -5.08 -31.22 0.18
CA THR A 574 -6.26 -32.07 0.33
C THR A 574 -5.87 -33.46 0.85
N GLU A 575 -4.79 -34.05 0.35
CA GLU A 575 -4.29 -35.36 0.82
C GLU A 575 -3.86 -35.29 2.29
N TYR A 576 -3.04 -34.29 2.65
CA TYR A 576 -2.45 -34.17 4.00
C TYR A 576 -3.37 -33.58 5.08
N THR A 577 -4.61 -33.18 4.77
CA THR A 577 -5.60 -32.72 5.75
C THR A 577 -6.80 -33.63 5.91
N SER A 578 -6.95 -34.61 5.02
CA SER A 578 -8.08 -35.57 5.05
C SER A 578 -7.76 -36.89 5.76
N GLU A 579 -6.48 -37.10 6.12
CA GLU A 579 -6.04 -38.04 7.17
C GLU A 579 -5.95 -37.31 8.52
#